data_AF-A0A2J6HTX9-F1
#
_entry.id   AF-A0A2J6HTX9-F1
#
_cell.length_a   1.000
_cell.length_b   1.000
_cell.length_c   1.000
_cell.angle_alpha   90.00
_cell.angle_beta   90.00
_cell.angle_gamma   90.00
#
_symmetry.space_group_name_H-M   'P 1'
#
loop_
_entity.id
_entity.type
_entity.pdbx_description
1 polymer ?
#
loop_
_entity_poly.entity_id
_entity_poly.type
_entity_poly.pdbx_seq_one_letter_code
_entity_poly.pdbx_strand_id
1 'polypeptide(L)'
;MVLLVFVISCTKQGPQGTPGVDADAICGTCHNVSSDIVAKQTQFGASGHATGSTFERNSADCAVCHTSQGFIERIENGTDEIAGDVSNPVHINCRTCHNIHLDYEESDYDLTTTAAVSLWIDGSIFDFGSGNICANCHQPRVPSPKPEIGGEDVTIPSPYWGLHHGPQSTMLSGTGGYEIAGSMSYTNSQHTNLVTEGCVKCHMPDPYGNQAGGHTFNMTYSYHGHDAVWQEGCTDCHTDGNELETLIADASDNLDVLLVDLKAKLITEGVLDSTDHVIPGTHSSLLAGAAMNYLFVLEDRSKGAHNYKYAEALLSNSIEALP
;
A
#
# COMPACT_ATOMS: atom_id res chain seq x y z
N MET A 1 2.61 82.36 -40.16
CA MET A 1 2.16 80.95 -40.18
C MET A 1 2.93 80.20 -39.11
N VAL A 2 2.32 79.97 -37.95
CA VAL A 2 2.75 79.00 -36.94
C VAL A 2 1.47 78.39 -36.41
N LEU A 3 1.20 77.15 -36.81
CA LEU A 3 0.05 76.38 -36.35
C LEU A 3 0.47 75.67 -35.06
N LEU A 4 -0.03 76.13 -33.91
CA LEU A 4 0.17 75.44 -32.65
C LEU A 4 -0.73 74.18 -32.63
N VAL A 5 -0.11 73.01 -32.66
CA VAL A 5 -0.79 71.74 -32.45
C VAL A 5 -0.78 71.44 -30.95
N PHE A 6 -1.95 71.49 -30.31
CA PHE A 6 -2.14 70.95 -28.97
C PHE A 6 -2.28 69.43 -29.06
N VAL A 7 -1.28 68.70 -28.56
CA VAL A 7 -1.38 67.24 -28.39
C VAL A 7 -2.06 66.99 -27.05
N ILE A 8 -3.35 66.64 -27.09
CA ILE A 8 -4.07 66.15 -25.91
C ILE A 8 -3.59 64.71 -25.66
N SER A 9 -2.80 64.52 -24.62
CA SER A 9 -2.42 63.19 -24.13
C SER A 9 -3.64 62.51 -23.51
N CYS A 10 -4.18 61.50 -24.17
CA CYS A 10 -5.15 60.58 -23.57
C CYS A 10 -4.40 59.57 -22.70
N THR A 11 -4.13 59.88 -21.43
CA THR A 11 -3.82 58.85 -20.45
C THR A 11 -5.12 58.16 -20.04
N LYS A 12 -5.59 57.20 -20.85
CA LYS A 12 -6.55 56.20 -20.36
C LYS A 12 -5.80 55.20 -19.46
N GLN A 13 -5.46 55.62 -18.25
CA GLN A 13 -5.33 54.66 -17.16
C GLN A 13 -6.72 54.55 -16.55
N GLY A 14 -7.39 53.43 -16.79
CA GLY A 14 -8.53 53.05 -15.96
C GLY A 14 -8.08 52.96 -14.49
N PRO A 15 -9.01 52.95 -13.52
CA PRO A 15 -8.65 52.70 -12.14
C PRO A 15 -7.81 51.42 -12.08
N GLN A 16 -6.67 51.50 -11.40
CA GLN A 16 -5.86 50.33 -11.09
C GLN A 16 -6.81 49.30 -10.47
N GLY A 17 -6.87 48.11 -11.07
CA GLY A 17 -7.63 47.01 -10.48
C GLY A 17 -7.16 46.77 -9.05
N THR A 18 -8.02 46.20 -8.21
CA THR A 18 -7.64 45.81 -6.86
C THR A 18 -6.29 45.07 -6.92
N PRO A 19 -5.28 45.47 -6.12
CA PRO A 19 -4.04 44.72 -6.05
C PRO A 19 -4.35 43.24 -5.87
N GLY A 20 -3.67 42.38 -6.63
CA GLY A 20 -3.74 40.94 -6.42
C GLY A 20 -3.36 40.59 -4.99
N VAL A 21 -3.82 39.44 -4.51
CA VAL A 21 -3.40 38.91 -3.21
C VAL A 21 -1.87 38.73 -3.24
N ASP A 22 -1.19 39.11 -2.16
CA ASP A 22 0.26 38.98 -2.06
C ASP A 22 0.65 37.51 -2.10
N ALA A 23 1.29 37.09 -3.19
CA ALA A 23 1.72 35.71 -3.40
C ALA A 23 2.76 35.27 -2.35
N ASP A 24 3.53 36.20 -1.78
CA ASP A 24 4.55 35.88 -0.78
C ASP A 24 3.91 35.47 0.56
N ALA A 25 2.68 35.92 0.84
CA ALA A 25 1.95 35.58 2.07
C ALA A 25 1.33 34.18 2.06
N ILE A 26 1.00 33.64 0.88
CA ILE A 26 0.34 32.32 0.73
C ILE A 26 1.38 31.27 0.32
N CYS A 27 2.12 31.52 -0.76
CA CYS A 27 3.10 30.55 -1.27
C CYS A 27 4.27 30.36 -0.29
N GLY A 28 4.66 31.40 0.45
CA GLY A 28 5.74 31.35 1.44
C GLY A 28 5.46 30.43 2.65
N THR A 29 4.18 30.13 2.92
CA THR A 29 3.78 29.22 4.00
C THR A 29 4.16 27.77 3.69
N CYS A 30 4.11 27.37 2.42
CA CYS A 30 4.43 26.01 1.99
C CYS A 30 5.81 25.91 1.32
N HIS A 31 6.22 26.95 0.59
CA HIS A 31 7.56 27.08 0.02
C HIS A 31 8.56 27.75 1.00
N ASN A 32 8.35 27.56 2.30
CA ASN A 32 9.42 27.81 3.24
C ASN A 32 10.41 26.63 3.15
N VAL A 33 11.70 26.92 3.09
CA VAL A 33 12.75 25.88 3.16
C VAL A 33 12.91 25.35 4.59
N SER A 34 11.80 25.13 5.29
CA SER A 34 11.83 24.61 6.66
C SER A 34 12.48 23.23 6.67
N SER A 35 13.13 22.92 7.79
CA SER A 35 13.68 21.59 8.00
C SER A 35 12.60 20.50 7.99
N ASP A 36 11.34 20.83 8.27
CA ASP A 36 10.24 19.86 8.30
C ASP A 36 9.95 19.28 6.91
N ILE A 37 9.68 20.15 5.91
CA ILE A 37 9.39 19.67 4.56
C ILE A 37 10.61 18.97 3.93
N VAL A 38 11.82 19.49 4.20
CA VAL A 38 13.07 18.88 3.72
C VAL A 38 13.31 17.50 4.35
N ALA A 39 12.98 17.32 5.62
CA ALA A 39 13.07 16.01 6.28
C ALA A 39 12.09 15.02 5.67
N LYS A 40 10.82 15.42 5.44
CA LYS A 40 9.80 14.58 4.79
C LYS A 40 10.20 14.19 3.36
N GLN A 41 10.75 15.12 2.58
CA GLN A 41 11.30 14.84 1.25
C GLN A 41 12.46 13.84 1.31
N THR A 42 13.35 13.98 2.29
CA THR A 42 14.50 13.09 2.48
C THR A 42 14.05 11.68 2.87
N GLN A 43 13.06 11.56 3.76
CA GLN A 43 12.45 10.29 4.15
C GLN A 43 11.74 9.63 2.96
N PHE A 44 10.88 10.39 2.26
CA PHE A 44 10.18 9.89 1.07
C PHE A 44 11.14 9.42 0.00
N GLY A 45 12.22 10.17 -0.25
CA GLY A 45 13.26 9.81 -1.21
C GLY A 45 13.99 8.49 -0.89
N ALA A 46 13.91 8.01 0.35
CA ALA A 46 14.44 6.71 0.77
C ALA A 46 13.37 5.59 0.74
N SER A 47 12.09 5.92 0.52
CA SER A 47 11.01 4.95 0.50
C SER A 47 11.05 4.04 -0.74
N GLY A 48 10.40 2.88 -0.64
CA GLY A 48 10.19 1.99 -1.79
C GLY A 48 9.35 2.63 -2.90
N HIS A 49 8.47 3.60 -2.58
CA HIS A 49 7.71 4.35 -3.59
C HIS A 49 8.58 5.26 -4.45
N ALA A 50 9.65 5.83 -3.89
CA ALA A 50 10.58 6.69 -4.62
C ALA A 50 11.69 5.90 -5.34
N THR A 51 12.10 4.76 -4.78
CA THR A 51 13.28 4.00 -5.25
C THR A 51 12.96 2.72 -6.01
N GLY A 52 11.70 2.25 -5.93
CA GLY A 52 11.25 1.01 -6.53
C GLY A 52 11.16 1.05 -8.06
N SER A 53 11.08 -0.14 -8.67
CA SER A 53 11.04 -0.31 -10.13
C SER A 53 9.62 -0.31 -10.72
N THR A 54 8.59 -0.19 -9.90
CA THR A 54 7.18 -0.28 -10.34
C THR A 54 6.67 0.99 -11.01
N PHE A 55 7.43 2.10 -10.93
CA PHE A 55 7.08 3.39 -11.53
C PHE A 55 6.74 3.33 -13.03
N GLU A 56 7.43 2.48 -13.80
CA GLU A 56 7.23 2.40 -15.26
C GLU A 56 5.96 1.63 -15.67
N ARG A 57 5.13 1.20 -14.71
CA ARG A 57 3.90 0.44 -14.95
C ARG A 57 2.73 1.39 -15.22
N ASN A 58 2.70 1.94 -16.44
CA ASN A 58 1.72 2.95 -16.84
C ASN A 58 0.55 2.42 -17.69
N SER A 59 0.46 1.12 -17.94
CA SER A 59 -0.72 0.51 -18.56
C SER A 59 -1.94 0.63 -17.66
N ALA A 60 -3.14 0.75 -18.22
CA ALA A 60 -4.39 0.96 -17.46
C ALA A 60 -4.51 0.07 -16.20
N ASP A 61 -4.32 -1.24 -16.36
CA ASP A 61 -4.43 -2.25 -15.29
C ASP A 61 -3.42 -2.07 -14.14
N CYS A 62 -2.33 -1.34 -14.36
CA CYS A 62 -1.26 -1.14 -13.37
C CYS A 62 -1.18 0.30 -12.87
N ALA A 63 -1.51 1.26 -13.73
CA ALA A 63 -1.41 2.68 -13.46
C ALA A 63 -2.36 3.14 -12.34
N VAL A 64 -3.43 2.38 -12.08
CA VAL A 64 -4.37 2.56 -10.95
C VAL A 64 -3.66 2.66 -9.59
N CYS A 65 -2.50 2.03 -9.43
CA CYS A 65 -1.72 2.03 -8.19
C CYS A 65 -0.25 2.44 -8.39
N HIS A 66 0.27 2.42 -9.61
CA HIS A 66 1.69 2.68 -9.88
C HIS A 66 1.98 4.06 -10.48
N THR A 67 0.94 4.86 -10.75
CA THR A 67 1.10 6.24 -11.20
C THR A 67 0.27 7.17 -10.33
N SER A 68 0.80 8.36 -10.07
CA SER A 68 0.09 9.41 -9.35
C SER A 68 -1.20 9.80 -10.10
N GLN A 69 -1.12 9.96 -11.43
CA GLN A 69 -2.27 10.31 -12.24
C GLN A 69 -3.37 9.24 -12.21
N GLY A 70 -3.01 7.97 -12.40
CA GLY A 70 -3.99 6.88 -12.41
C GLY A 70 -4.67 6.71 -11.05
N PHE A 71 -3.92 6.85 -9.96
CA PHE A 71 -4.50 6.84 -8.62
C PHE A 71 -5.52 7.96 -8.43
N ILE A 72 -5.17 9.20 -8.78
CA ILE A 72 -6.08 10.35 -8.62
C ILE A 72 -7.33 10.20 -9.47
N GLU A 73 -7.20 9.81 -10.75
CA GLU A 73 -8.35 9.56 -11.63
C GLU A 73 -9.30 8.51 -11.02
N ARG A 74 -8.74 7.42 -10.49
CA ARG A 74 -9.49 6.34 -9.86
C ARG A 74 -10.29 6.84 -8.65
N ILE A 75 -9.65 7.62 -7.77
CA ILE A 75 -10.28 8.19 -6.57
C ILE A 75 -11.37 9.19 -6.94
N GLU A 76 -11.12 10.09 -7.89
CA GLU A 76 -12.10 11.08 -8.36
C GLU A 76 -13.34 10.43 -8.99
N ASN A 77 -13.16 9.33 -9.71
CA ASN A 77 -14.25 8.59 -10.34
C ASN A 77 -14.95 7.60 -9.41
N GLY A 78 -14.35 7.26 -8.26
CA GLY A 78 -14.87 6.25 -7.34
C GLY A 78 -14.98 4.85 -7.95
N THR A 79 -13.99 4.47 -8.77
CA THR A 79 -13.94 3.16 -9.46
C THR A 79 -12.65 2.42 -9.11
N ASP A 80 -12.45 1.20 -9.62
CA ASP A 80 -11.18 0.45 -9.50
C ASP A 80 -10.39 0.44 -10.82
N GLU A 81 -10.81 1.26 -11.78
CA GLU A 81 -10.28 1.30 -13.14
C GLU A 81 -9.90 2.73 -13.53
N ILE A 82 -9.13 2.87 -14.61
CA ILE A 82 -8.88 4.14 -15.27
C ILE A 82 -9.14 4.01 -16.78
N ALA A 83 -9.37 5.14 -17.45
CA ALA A 83 -9.81 5.17 -18.84
C ALA A 83 -8.80 4.58 -19.84
N GLY A 84 -7.52 4.53 -19.49
CA GLY A 84 -6.47 4.00 -20.35
C GLY A 84 -5.07 4.20 -19.80
N ASP A 85 -4.08 3.92 -20.65
CA ASP A 85 -2.67 4.07 -20.29
C ASP A 85 -2.30 5.53 -19.97
N VAL A 86 -1.46 5.72 -18.96
CA VAL A 86 -1.03 7.05 -18.51
C VAL A 86 0.18 7.51 -19.32
N SER A 87 0.04 8.61 -20.05
CA SER A 87 1.16 9.27 -20.76
C SER A 87 1.96 10.14 -19.79
N ASN A 88 3.29 10.14 -19.93
CA ASN A 88 4.22 10.84 -19.03
C ASN A 88 3.93 10.52 -17.54
N PRO A 89 3.95 9.23 -17.16
CA PRO A 89 3.59 8.82 -15.80
C PRO A 89 4.51 9.50 -14.78
N VAL A 90 3.95 9.85 -13.63
CA VAL A 90 4.71 10.26 -12.44
C VAL A 90 4.53 9.17 -11.38
N HIS A 91 5.62 8.77 -10.74
CA HIS A 91 5.58 7.80 -9.65
C HIS A 91 4.69 8.32 -8.52
N ILE A 92 4.31 7.41 -7.62
CA ILE A 92 3.69 7.77 -6.35
C ILE A 92 4.54 8.85 -5.70
N ASN A 93 3.94 9.97 -5.35
CA ASN A 93 4.65 11.13 -4.82
C ASN A 93 3.75 11.90 -3.84
N CYS A 94 4.20 13.06 -3.36
CA CYS A 94 3.44 13.87 -2.40
C CYS A 94 1.99 14.13 -2.83
N ARG A 95 1.75 14.42 -4.12
CA ARG A 95 0.40 14.68 -4.68
C ARG A 95 -0.48 13.46 -4.77
N THR A 96 0.08 12.26 -4.69
CA THR A 96 -0.72 11.04 -4.66
C THR A 96 -1.47 10.94 -3.33
N CYS A 97 -0.75 11.20 -2.23
CA CYS A 97 -1.29 11.06 -0.89
C CYS A 97 -1.92 12.35 -0.37
N HIS A 98 -1.42 13.52 -0.78
CA HIS A 98 -1.84 14.82 -0.29
C HIS A 98 -2.41 15.71 -1.39
N ASN A 99 -3.31 16.62 -1.02
CA ASN A 99 -4.00 17.56 -1.90
C ASN A 99 -3.14 18.73 -2.42
N ILE A 100 -1.83 18.52 -2.61
CA ILE A 100 -0.85 19.59 -2.86
C ILE A 100 -1.22 20.43 -4.10
N HIS A 101 -1.26 21.74 -3.94
CA HIS A 101 -1.67 22.77 -4.91
C HIS A 101 -3.05 22.54 -5.53
N LEU A 102 -4.04 22.09 -4.74
CA LEU A 102 -5.43 22.08 -5.19
C LEU A 102 -6.13 23.40 -4.82
N ASP A 103 -5.91 23.90 -3.61
CA ASP A 103 -6.47 25.16 -3.13
C ASP A 103 -5.41 26.20 -2.69
N TYR A 104 -4.14 25.78 -2.55
CA TYR A 104 -3.02 26.60 -2.11
C TYR A 104 -3.12 27.06 -0.65
N GLU A 105 -3.87 26.32 0.17
CA GLU A 105 -4.01 26.54 1.61
C GLU A 105 -3.30 25.41 2.41
N GLU A 106 -3.35 25.45 3.74
CA GLU A 106 -2.75 24.39 4.58
C GLU A 106 -3.42 23.01 4.33
N SER A 107 -4.67 23.01 3.88
CA SER A 107 -5.41 21.82 3.41
C SER A 107 -4.76 21.11 2.21
N ASP A 108 -3.80 21.73 1.53
CA ASP A 108 -2.95 21.04 0.56
C ASP A 108 -2.19 19.85 1.19
N TYR A 109 -1.99 19.83 2.51
CA TYR A 109 -1.41 18.71 3.23
C TYR A 109 -2.45 17.67 3.70
N ASP A 110 -3.75 17.90 3.51
CA ASP A 110 -4.78 16.90 3.79
C ASP A 110 -4.65 15.71 2.82
N LEU A 111 -5.15 14.55 3.25
CA LEU A 111 -5.13 13.35 2.43
C LEU A 111 -6.09 13.46 1.24
N THR A 112 -5.68 12.92 0.09
CA THR A 112 -6.51 12.86 -1.14
C THR A 112 -7.78 12.03 -0.95
N THR A 113 -7.74 11.06 -0.02
CA THR A 113 -8.93 10.35 0.45
C THR A 113 -8.72 9.84 1.87
N THR A 114 -9.80 9.89 2.65
CA THR A 114 -9.91 9.26 3.98
C THR A 114 -11.06 8.27 4.02
N ALA A 115 -11.75 8.04 2.90
CA ALA A 115 -12.91 7.16 2.84
C ALA A 115 -12.51 5.70 3.12
N ALA A 116 -13.40 4.99 3.82
CA ALA A 116 -13.27 3.55 4.01
C ALA A 116 -13.13 2.83 2.66
N VAL A 117 -12.32 1.78 2.64
CA VAL A 117 -11.86 1.12 1.42
C VAL A 117 -12.68 -0.14 1.19
N SER A 118 -13.22 -0.28 -0.03
CA SER A 118 -13.79 -1.54 -0.52
C SER A 118 -12.66 -2.43 -1.02
N LEU A 119 -12.52 -3.63 -0.47
CA LEU A 119 -11.49 -4.59 -0.84
C LEU A 119 -11.88 -5.28 -2.15
N TRP A 120 -10.99 -5.26 -3.15
CA TRP A 120 -11.26 -5.76 -4.50
C TRP A 120 -11.60 -7.25 -4.53
N ILE A 121 -11.08 -8.02 -3.58
CA ILE A 121 -11.19 -9.48 -3.58
C ILE A 121 -12.58 -10.04 -3.22
N ASP A 122 -13.38 -9.29 -2.47
CA ASP A 122 -14.67 -9.72 -1.95
C ASP A 122 -15.70 -8.60 -1.78
N GLY A 123 -15.33 -7.34 -2.00
CA GLY A 123 -16.20 -6.16 -1.86
C GLY A 123 -16.48 -5.76 -0.41
N SER A 124 -15.81 -6.37 0.57
CA SER A 124 -15.93 -5.97 1.97
C SER A 124 -15.36 -4.57 2.19
N ILE A 125 -15.98 -3.79 3.08
CA ILE A 125 -15.59 -2.41 3.35
C ILE A 125 -14.92 -2.34 4.72
N PHE A 126 -13.70 -1.81 4.74
CA PHE A 126 -12.91 -1.60 5.96
C PHE A 126 -12.46 -0.15 6.09
N ASP A 127 -12.51 0.36 7.31
CA ASP A 127 -11.99 1.68 7.66
C ASP A 127 -10.71 1.52 8.47
N PHE A 128 -9.59 1.92 7.86
CA PHE A 128 -8.26 1.93 8.43
C PHE A 128 -7.85 3.32 8.92
N GLY A 129 -8.80 4.24 9.11
CA GLY A 129 -8.55 5.63 9.50
C GLY A 129 -7.69 6.33 8.46
N SER A 130 -6.63 7.01 8.90
CA SER A 130 -5.67 7.65 7.98
C SER A 130 -4.95 6.63 7.08
N GLY A 131 -4.87 5.36 7.47
CA GLY A 131 -4.34 4.26 6.68
C GLY A 131 -5.16 3.91 5.43
N ASN A 132 -6.38 4.47 5.27
CA ASN A 132 -7.19 4.30 4.07
C ASN A 132 -6.43 4.72 2.80
N ILE A 133 -5.57 5.74 2.88
CA ILE A 133 -4.74 6.16 1.75
C ILE A 133 -3.80 5.04 1.26
N CYS A 134 -3.25 4.25 2.19
CA CYS A 134 -2.38 3.12 1.89
C CYS A 134 -3.18 1.93 1.34
N ALA A 135 -4.31 1.62 2.00
CA ALA A 135 -5.16 0.49 1.67
C ALA A 135 -5.83 0.61 0.30
N ASN A 136 -5.91 1.81 -0.29
CA ASN A 136 -6.38 1.96 -1.66
C ASN A 136 -5.44 1.30 -2.70
N CYS A 137 -4.14 1.19 -2.44
CA CYS A 137 -3.18 0.56 -3.36
C CYS A 137 -2.69 -0.80 -2.87
N HIS A 138 -2.51 -0.96 -1.56
CA HIS A 138 -2.05 -2.20 -0.93
C HIS A 138 -3.19 -3.22 -0.80
N GLN A 139 -3.77 -3.58 -1.94
CA GLN A 139 -4.77 -4.64 -2.09
C GLN A 139 -4.25 -5.74 -3.02
N PRO A 140 -4.67 -7.00 -2.82
CA PRO A 140 -4.32 -8.04 -3.76
C PRO A 140 -5.03 -7.82 -5.10
N ARG A 141 -4.33 -8.12 -6.19
CA ARG A 141 -5.00 -8.37 -7.46
C ARG A 141 -5.82 -9.65 -7.35
N VAL A 142 -7.09 -9.57 -7.75
CA VAL A 142 -7.99 -10.73 -7.69
C VAL A 142 -7.58 -11.76 -8.74
N PRO A 143 -7.32 -13.04 -8.35
CA PRO A 143 -7.02 -14.08 -9.31
C PRO A 143 -8.24 -14.34 -10.19
N SER A 144 -7.99 -14.58 -11.48
CA SER A 144 -9.01 -14.93 -12.47
C SER A 144 -8.56 -16.17 -13.24
N PRO A 145 -9.25 -17.32 -13.13
CA PRO A 145 -10.40 -17.57 -12.24
C PRO A 145 -9.98 -17.61 -10.76
N LYS A 146 -10.90 -17.25 -9.85
CA LYS A 146 -10.72 -17.38 -8.39
C LYS A 146 -11.19 -18.77 -7.94
N PRO A 147 -10.43 -19.50 -7.10
CA PRO A 147 -10.87 -20.78 -6.57
C PRO A 147 -12.01 -20.59 -5.56
N GLU A 148 -12.93 -21.55 -5.51
CA GLU A 148 -14.06 -21.57 -4.56
C GLU A 148 -14.07 -22.87 -3.74
N ILE A 149 -14.43 -22.79 -2.46
CA ILE A 149 -14.45 -23.95 -1.56
C ILE A 149 -15.45 -24.99 -2.09
N GLY A 150 -14.93 -26.18 -2.40
CA GLY A 150 -15.72 -27.27 -3.00
C GLY A 150 -16.15 -27.00 -4.45
N GLY A 151 -15.58 -25.97 -5.09
CA GLY A 151 -15.82 -25.61 -6.49
C GLY A 151 -15.14 -26.55 -7.50
N GLU A 152 -15.39 -26.26 -8.78
CA GLU A 152 -14.81 -26.99 -9.91
C GLU A 152 -13.30 -26.74 -10.05
N ASP A 153 -12.64 -27.52 -10.90
CA ASP A 153 -11.23 -27.32 -11.24
C ASP A 153 -10.99 -25.93 -11.84
N VAL A 154 -9.85 -25.33 -11.50
CA VAL A 154 -9.44 -23.98 -11.90
C VAL A 154 -8.35 -24.09 -12.96
N THR A 155 -8.59 -23.48 -14.12
CA THR A 155 -7.56 -23.34 -15.17
C THR A 155 -6.73 -22.08 -14.92
N ILE A 156 -5.52 -22.26 -14.39
CA ILE A 156 -4.55 -21.20 -14.14
C ILE A 156 -3.90 -20.80 -15.48
N PRO A 157 -4.06 -19.55 -15.95
CA PRO A 157 -3.63 -19.14 -17.29
C PRO A 157 -2.17 -18.66 -17.36
N SER A 158 -1.57 -18.32 -16.21
CA SER A 158 -0.30 -17.58 -16.15
C SER A 158 0.47 -17.94 -14.87
N PRO A 159 1.81 -17.93 -14.90
CA PRO A 159 2.62 -18.08 -13.69
C PRO A 159 2.47 -16.94 -12.69
N TYR A 160 1.88 -15.81 -13.11
CA TYR A 160 1.58 -14.66 -12.26
C TYR A 160 0.13 -14.65 -11.75
N TRP A 161 -0.55 -15.79 -11.83
CA TRP A 161 -1.86 -15.97 -11.22
C TRP A 161 -1.72 -16.10 -9.70
N GLY A 162 -2.73 -15.62 -8.98
CA GLY A 162 -2.75 -15.59 -7.52
C GLY A 162 -2.85 -14.17 -6.99
N LEU A 163 -2.68 -14.02 -5.67
CA LEU A 163 -2.71 -12.75 -4.97
C LEU A 163 -1.35 -12.05 -5.09
N HIS A 164 -1.15 -11.37 -6.22
CA HIS A 164 0.10 -10.69 -6.57
C HIS A 164 -0.17 -9.22 -6.91
N HIS A 165 0.56 -8.22 -6.41
CA HIS A 165 1.34 -8.10 -5.17
C HIS A 165 0.56 -7.19 -4.21
N GLY A 166 1.01 -7.11 -2.95
CA GLY A 166 0.54 -6.09 -2.01
C GLY A 166 -0.76 -6.41 -1.27
N PRO A 167 -0.95 -7.63 -0.71
CA PRO A 167 -2.22 -8.01 -0.10
C PRO A 167 -2.37 -7.52 1.36
N GLN A 168 -1.66 -6.45 1.75
CA GLN A 168 -1.52 -6.07 3.15
C GLN A 168 -2.85 -5.66 3.79
N SER A 169 -3.71 -4.93 3.06
CA SER A 169 -5.03 -4.54 3.58
C SER A 169 -5.93 -5.74 3.84
N THR A 170 -5.95 -6.74 2.95
CA THR A 170 -6.73 -7.97 3.13
C THR A 170 -6.15 -8.85 4.24
N MET A 171 -4.82 -8.90 4.39
CA MET A 171 -4.20 -9.64 5.49
C MET A 171 -4.53 -9.00 6.84
N LEU A 172 -4.34 -7.68 6.97
CA LEU A 172 -4.61 -6.94 8.20
C LEU A 172 -6.09 -7.05 8.62
N SER A 173 -7.00 -6.99 7.65
CA SER A 173 -8.44 -7.20 7.89
C SER A 173 -8.83 -8.67 8.13
N GLY A 174 -7.97 -9.61 7.72
CA GLY A 174 -8.19 -11.05 7.87
C GLY A 174 -9.28 -11.58 6.93
N THR A 175 -9.24 -11.14 5.67
CA THR A 175 -10.16 -11.60 4.63
C THR A 175 -9.40 -11.90 3.34
N GLY A 176 -10.11 -12.41 2.33
CA GLY A 176 -9.57 -12.67 0.99
C GLY A 176 -8.77 -13.97 0.85
N GLY A 177 -8.50 -14.67 1.95
CA GLY A 177 -7.89 -16.00 1.93
C GLY A 177 -8.86 -17.09 1.46
N TYR A 178 -8.31 -18.23 1.04
CA TYR A 178 -9.07 -19.43 0.70
C TYR A 178 -9.20 -20.30 1.95
N GLU A 179 -10.28 -20.12 2.71
CA GLU A 179 -10.46 -20.70 4.04
C GLU A 179 -10.82 -22.20 4.02
N ILE A 180 -9.79 -23.05 3.96
CA ILE A 180 -9.89 -24.51 3.98
C ILE A 180 -10.21 -24.99 5.40
N ALA A 181 -11.18 -25.92 5.53
CA ALA A 181 -11.45 -26.56 6.81
C ALA A 181 -10.25 -27.41 7.28
N GLY A 182 -9.80 -27.20 8.50
CA GLY A 182 -8.70 -27.93 9.12
C GLY A 182 -8.71 -27.80 10.65
N SER A 183 -7.59 -28.11 11.29
CA SER A 183 -7.47 -28.07 12.75
C SER A 183 -7.48 -26.65 13.33
N MET A 184 -7.09 -25.65 12.55
CA MET A 184 -7.04 -24.25 12.97
C MET A 184 -8.34 -23.53 12.63
N SER A 185 -8.83 -22.73 13.58
CA SER A 185 -9.94 -21.80 13.35
C SER A 185 -9.42 -20.47 12.82
N TYR A 186 -10.10 -19.91 11.82
CA TYR A 186 -9.80 -18.57 11.30
C TYR A 186 -10.19 -17.50 12.32
N THR A 187 -9.18 -16.80 12.84
CA THR A 187 -9.36 -15.69 13.79
C THR A 187 -8.35 -14.60 13.50
N ASN A 188 -8.69 -13.37 13.86
CA ASN A 188 -7.82 -12.21 13.66
C ASN A 188 -6.93 -11.93 14.88
N SER A 189 -5.72 -11.48 14.61
CA SER A 189 -4.84 -10.85 15.60
C SER A 189 -5.45 -9.55 16.13
N GLN A 190 -4.98 -9.11 17.30
CA GLN A 190 -5.50 -7.90 17.93
C GLN A 190 -5.26 -6.63 17.09
N HIS A 191 -4.22 -6.63 16.24
CA HIS A 191 -3.92 -5.51 15.35
C HIS A 191 -5.09 -5.14 14.44
N THR A 192 -5.88 -6.12 13.97
CA THR A 192 -7.05 -5.88 13.12
C THR A 192 -8.08 -4.94 13.76
N ASN A 193 -8.22 -4.95 15.09
CA ASN A 193 -9.27 -4.19 15.78
C ASN A 193 -8.73 -3.05 16.65
N LEU A 194 -7.50 -3.17 17.15
CA LEU A 194 -6.91 -2.17 18.06
C LEU A 194 -6.16 -1.05 17.33
N VAL A 195 -5.71 -1.29 16.10
CA VAL A 195 -4.94 -0.32 15.31
C VAL A 195 -5.89 0.49 14.41
N THR A 196 -6.54 1.50 14.98
CA THR A 196 -7.59 2.27 14.30
C THR A 196 -7.08 3.17 13.17
N GLU A 197 -5.83 3.64 13.26
CA GLU A 197 -5.17 4.37 12.17
C GLU A 197 -4.51 3.44 11.14
N GLY A 198 -4.73 2.12 11.25
CA GLY A 198 -4.24 1.12 10.31
C GLY A 198 -2.73 1.21 10.08
N CYS A 199 -2.35 1.34 8.81
CA CYS A 199 -0.96 1.29 8.35
C CYS A 199 -0.09 2.38 8.99
N VAL A 200 -0.62 3.61 9.14
CA VAL A 200 0.20 4.76 9.56
C VAL A 200 0.69 4.62 11.01
N LYS A 201 -0.02 3.84 11.84
CA LYS A 201 0.37 3.61 13.23
C LYS A 201 1.75 2.96 13.36
N CYS A 202 2.03 1.97 12.51
CA CYS A 202 3.28 1.23 12.55
C CYS A 202 4.31 1.79 11.56
N HIS A 203 3.88 2.15 10.35
CA HIS A 203 4.77 2.56 9.26
C HIS A 203 5.14 4.05 9.27
N MET A 204 4.34 4.90 9.92
CA MET A 204 4.59 6.34 10.02
C MET A 204 4.72 6.89 11.45
N PRO A 205 5.28 6.16 12.45
CA PRO A 205 5.63 6.75 13.73
C PRO A 205 6.79 7.75 13.56
N ASP A 206 7.26 8.34 14.65
CA ASP A 206 8.42 9.22 14.61
C ASP A 206 9.60 8.55 13.88
N PRO A 207 10.27 9.25 12.96
CA PRO A 207 11.21 8.65 12.04
C PRO A 207 12.59 8.43 12.69
N TYR A 208 13.21 7.29 12.37
CA TYR A 208 14.65 7.10 12.55
C TYR A 208 15.41 7.62 11.32
N GLY A 209 15.62 8.94 11.29
CA GLY A 209 16.27 9.61 10.16
C GLY A 209 15.51 9.37 8.86
N ASN A 210 16.17 8.78 7.86
CA ASN A 210 15.58 8.36 6.59
C ASN A 210 15.57 6.83 6.42
N GLN A 211 15.64 6.06 7.51
CA GLN A 211 15.72 4.59 7.45
C GLN A 211 14.40 3.91 7.79
N ALA A 212 13.71 4.37 8.84
CA ALA A 212 12.45 3.80 9.33
C ALA A 212 11.48 4.88 9.83
N GLY A 213 10.19 4.56 9.87
CA GLY A 213 9.11 5.47 10.29
C GLY A 213 8.93 6.68 9.36
N GLY A 214 8.08 7.62 9.77
CA GLY A 214 7.73 8.81 8.99
C GLY A 214 7.40 8.50 7.52
N HIS A 215 7.92 9.31 6.60
CA HIS A 215 7.68 9.13 5.16
C HIS A 215 8.61 8.12 4.49
N THR A 216 9.40 7.36 5.26
CA THR A 216 10.13 6.20 4.71
C THR A 216 9.19 5.00 4.53
N PHE A 217 8.15 4.94 5.38
CA PHE A 217 7.21 3.82 5.54
C PHE A 217 7.87 2.49 5.93
N ASN A 218 9.16 2.50 6.26
CA ASN A 218 9.92 1.31 6.59
C ASN A 218 9.81 0.96 8.08
N MET A 219 9.85 -0.34 8.36
CA MET A 219 9.81 -0.88 9.72
C MET A 219 11.18 -1.29 10.25
N THR A 220 12.25 -1.12 9.47
CA THR A 220 13.60 -1.55 9.86
C THR A 220 14.62 -0.47 9.61
N TYR A 221 15.65 -0.44 10.45
CA TYR A 221 16.78 0.47 10.33
C TYR A 221 18.08 -0.27 10.62
N SER A 222 19.19 0.24 10.09
CA SER A 222 20.51 -0.29 10.39
C SER A 222 21.07 0.35 11.66
N TYR A 223 21.41 -0.50 12.63
CA TYR A 223 22.02 -0.11 13.89
C TYR A 223 23.32 -0.91 14.08
N HIS A 224 24.48 -0.22 14.16
CA HIS A 224 25.80 -0.88 14.30
C HIS A 224 26.06 -2.08 13.36
N GLY A 225 25.57 -1.99 12.12
CA GLY A 225 25.79 -3.01 11.08
C GLY A 225 24.85 -4.22 11.11
N HIS A 226 23.78 -4.19 11.91
CA HIS A 226 22.67 -5.15 11.83
C HIS A 226 21.35 -4.42 11.62
N ASP A 227 20.38 -5.10 11.01
CA ASP A 227 19.02 -4.59 10.87
C ASP A 227 18.26 -4.81 12.16
N ALA A 228 17.54 -3.79 12.61
CA ALA A 228 16.68 -3.82 13.78
C ALA A 228 15.28 -3.33 13.41
N VAL A 229 14.26 -3.85 14.10
CA VAL A 229 12.88 -3.38 13.94
C VAL A 229 12.71 -2.04 14.63
N TRP A 230 12.07 -1.10 13.95
CA TRP A 230 11.70 0.19 14.50
C TRP A 230 10.44 0.04 15.36
N GLN A 231 10.62 0.06 16.68
CA GLN A 231 9.56 -0.28 17.64
C GLN A 231 8.64 0.90 17.99
N GLU A 232 8.93 2.12 17.54
CA GLU A 232 8.19 3.33 17.94
C GLU A 232 6.68 3.24 17.67
N GLY A 233 6.27 2.55 16.59
CA GLY A 233 4.85 2.31 16.29
C GLY A 233 4.16 1.30 17.22
N CYS A 234 4.93 0.52 17.97
CA CYS A 234 4.47 -0.61 18.76
C CYS A 234 4.35 -0.29 20.26
N THR A 235 5.16 0.64 20.77
CA THR A 235 5.40 0.85 22.20
C THR A 235 4.19 1.32 23.00
N ASP A 236 3.15 1.85 22.33
CA ASP A 236 1.88 2.20 22.97
C ASP A 236 1.10 0.97 23.49
N CYS A 237 1.28 -0.19 22.86
CA CYS A 237 0.60 -1.44 23.24
C CYS A 237 1.59 -2.51 23.74
N HIS A 238 2.82 -2.50 23.23
CA HIS A 238 3.89 -3.42 23.58
C HIS A 238 4.96 -2.70 24.41
N THR A 239 4.77 -2.69 25.73
CA THR A 239 5.59 -1.86 26.63
C THR A 239 6.97 -2.45 26.96
N ASP A 240 7.19 -3.73 26.67
CA ASP A 240 8.48 -4.40 26.82
C ASP A 240 9.08 -4.71 25.44
N GLY A 241 10.17 -4.01 25.09
CA GLY A 241 10.83 -4.16 23.80
C GLY A 241 11.49 -5.54 23.59
N ASN A 242 11.97 -6.19 24.65
CA ASN A 242 12.56 -7.53 24.53
C ASN A 242 11.48 -8.59 24.31
N GLU A 243 10.34 -8.44 24.98
CA GLU A 243 9.16 -9.27 24.75
C GLU A 243 8.66 -9.08 23.31
N LEU A 244 8.57 -7.84 22.84
CA LEU A 244 8.18 -7.54 21.46
C LEU A 244 9.12 -8.18 20.43
N GLU A 245 10.44 -8.07 20.61
CA GLU A 245 11.41 -8.73 19.73
C GLU A 245 11.23 -10.25 19.69
N THR A 246 10.97 -10.86 20.85
CA THR A 246 10.70 -12.30 20.95
C THR A 246 9.42 -12.68 20.20
N LEU A 247 8.33 -11.91 20.40
CA LEU A 247 7.06 -12.14 19.71
C LEU A 247 7.18 -12.04 18.19
N ILE A 248 7.94 -11.06 17.68
CA ILE A 248 8.18 -10.88 16.25
C ILE A 248 9.00 -12.06 15.70
N ALA A 249 10.05 -12.48 16.41
CA ALA A 249 10.88 -13.61 16.01
C ALA A 249 10.07 -14.92 15.98
N ASP A 250 9.34 -15.23 17.04
CA ASP A 250 8.53 -16.45 17.14
C ASP A 250 7.46 -16.51 16.04
N ALA A 251 6.79 -15.38 15.78
CA ALA A 251 5.79 -15.29 14.71
C ALA A 251 6.42 -15.50 13.32
N SER A 252 7.56 -14.85 13.04
CA SER A 252 8.28 -15.00 11.78
C SER A 252 8.74 -16.43 11.59
N ASP A 253 9.41 -17.02 12.58
CA ASP A 253 10.01 -18.35 12.48
C ASP A 253 8.93 -19.41 12.25
N ASN A 254 7.78 -19.31 12.94
CA ASN A 254 6.67 -20.24 12.74
C ASN A 254 6.08 -20.14 11.32
N LEU A 255 5.80 -18.93 10.83
CA LEU A 255 5.26 -18.75 9.48
C LEU A 255 6.27 -19.16 8.40
N ASP A 256 7.57 -18.91 8.60
CA ASP A 256 8.63 -19.33 7.67
C ASP A 256 8.69 -20.86 7.57
N VAL A 257 8.55 -21.59 8.69
CA VAL A 257 8.45 -23.07 8.68
C VAL A 257 7.22 -23.54 7.89
N LEU A 258 6.05 -22.96 8.18
CA LEU A 258 4.80 -23.34 7.50
C LEU A 258 4.84 -23.02 5.99
N LEU A 259 5.45 -21.90 5.59
CA LEU A 259 5.65 -21.56 4.18
C LEU A 259 6.55 -22.57 3.48
N VAL A 260 7.63 -23.03 4.12
CA VAL A 260 8.52 -24.06 3.57
C VAL A 260 7.77 -25.39 3.39
N ASP A 261 7.00 -25.80 4.38
CA ASP A 261 6.24 -27.06 4.34
C ASP A 261 5.15 -27.03 3.27
N LEU A 262 4.38 -25.94 3.19
CA LEU A 262 3.34 -25.78 2.17
C LEU A 262 3.96 -25.69 0.77
N LYS A 263 5.05 -24.94 0.59
CA LYS A 263 5.78 -24.86 -0.69
C LYS A 263 6.22 -26.25 -1.16
N ALA A 264 6.78 -27.07 -0.28
CA ALA A 264 7.21 -28.43 -0.63
C ALA A 264 6.05 -29.30 -1.12
N LYS A 265 4.88 -29.22 -0.45
CA LYS A 265 3.66 -29.92 -0.89
C LYS A 265 3.15 -29.41 -2.24
N LEU A 266 3.07 -28.09 -2.43
CA LEU A 266 2.61 -27.48 -3.69
C LEU A 266 3.52 -27.81 -4.89
N ILE A 267 4.83 -27.89 -4.67
CA ILE A 267 5.79 -28.35 -5.69
C ILE A 267 5.59 -29.84 -5.99
N THR A 268 5.39 -30.66 -4.97
CA THR A 268 5.15 -32.11 -5.14
C THR A 268 3.88 -32.38 -5.95
N GLU A 269 2.82 -31.61 -5.69
CA GLU A 269 1.55 -31.68 -6.42
C GLU A 269 1.59 -30.97 -7.79
N GLY A 270 2.69 -30.31 -8.14
CA GLY A 270 2.89 -29.71 -9.47
C GLY A 270 2.09 -28.45 -9.75
N VAL A 271 1.63 -27.73 -8.72
CA VAL A 271 0.93 -26.43 -8.87
C VAL A 271 1.87 -25.23 -8.68
N LEU A 272 3.03 -25.41 -8.07
CA LEU A 272 4.02 -24.36 -7.79
C LEU A 272 5.41 -24.81 -8.25
N ASP A 273 6.22 -23.88 -8.74
CA ASP A 273 7.63 -24.12 -9.05
C ASP A 273 8.57 -23.68 -7.91
N SER A 274 9.87 -23.94 -8.06
CA SER A 274 10.86 -23.59 -7.03
C SER A 274 11.09 -22.09 -6.85
N THR A 275 10.59 -21.27 -7.78
CA THR A 275 10.72 -19.80 -7.82
C THR A 275 9.47 -19.07 -7.35
N ASP A 276 8.57 -19.77 -6.67
CA ASP A 276 7.32 -19.23 -6.11
C ASP A 276 6.32 -18.76 -7.17
N HIS A 277 6.43 -19.28 -8.40
CA HIS A 277 5.43 -19.09 -9.43
C HIS A 277 4.53 -20.31 -9.54
N VAL A 278 3.23 -20.07 -9.78
CA VAL A 278 2.29 -21.15 -10.06
C VAL A 278 2.56 -21.74 -11.45
N ILE A 279 2.34 -23.03 -11.61
CA ILE A 279 2.50 -23.72 -12.88
C ILE A 279 1.17 -23.66 -13.64
N PRO A 280 1.11 -22.98 -14.81
CA PRO A 280 -0.12 -22.90 -15.60
C PRO A 280 -0.68 -24.27 -15.96
N GLY A 281 -1.99 -24.42 -15.87
CA GLY A 281 -2.67 -25.70 -16.04
C GLY A 281 -4.00 -25.75 -15.32
N THR A 282 -4.71 -26.87 -15.46
CA THR A 282 -5.95 -27.13 -14.73
C THR A 282 -5.63 -27.90 -13.45
N HIS A 283 -6.00 -27.32 -12.32
CA HIS A 283 -5.79 -27.88 -10.99
C HIS A 283 -7.11 -27.93 -10.23
N SER A 284 -7.23 -28.80 -9.23
CA SER A 284 -8.43 -28.78 -8.37
C SER A 284 -8.56 -27.43 -7.65
N SER A 285 -9.79 -27.01 -7.35
CA SER A 285 -10.02 -25.77 -6.58
C SER A 285 -9.25 -25.77 -5.25
N LEU A 286 -9.16 -26.92 -4.58
CA LEU A 286 -8.39 -27.08 -3.34
C LEU A 286 -6.90 -26.78 -3.56
N LEU A 287 -6.29 -27.36 -4.59
CA LEU A 287 -4.86 -27.19 -4.86
C LEU A 287 -4.53 -25.76 -5.29
N ALA A 288 -5.37 -25.17 -6.16
CA ALA A 288 -5.25 -23.77 -6.56
C ALA A 288 -5.45 -22.81 -5.37
N GLY A 289 -6.42 -23.10 -4.50
CA GLY A 289 -6.68 -22.33 -3.28
C GLY A 289 -5.56 -22.42 -2.25
N ALA A 290 -4.95 -23.60 -2.06
CA ALA A 290 -3.77 -23.76 -1.20
C ALA A 290 -2.56 -22.97 -1.75
N ALA A 291 -2.35 -22.97 -3.08
CA ALA A 291 -1.33 -22.14 -3.72
C ALA A 291 -1.62 -20.64 -3.55
N MET A 292 -2.89 -20.24 -3.65
CA MET A 292 -3.32 -18.87 -3.40
C MET A 292 -3.03 -18.44 -1.95
N ASN A 293 -3.29 -19.28 -0.95
CA ASN A 293 -2.96 -19.02 0.45
C ASN A 293 -1.46 -18.87 0.70
N TYR A 294 -0.65 -19.75 0.08
CA TYR A 294 0.80 -19.65 0.12
C TYR A 294 1.28 -18.28 -0.39
N LEU A 295 0.83 -17.89 -1.58
CA LEU A 295 1.18 -16.60 -2.19
C LEU A 295 0.67 -15.42 -1.37
N PHE A 296 -0.51 -15.53 -0.76
CA PHE A 296 -1.07 -14.48 0.09
C PHE A 296 -0.14 -14.16 1.27
N VAL A 297 0.25 -15.19 2.03
CA VAL A 297 1.11 -15.01 3.20
C VAL A 297 2.53 -14.62 2.80
N LEU A 298 3.05 -15.18 1.70
CA LEU A 298 4.36 -14.83 1.16
C LEU A 298 4.43 -13.35 0.74
N GLU A 299 3.44 -12.87 0.00
CA GLU A 299 3.44 -11.52 -0.58
C GLU A 299 2.97 -10.43 0.38
N ASP A 300 2.36 -10.80 1.50
CA ASP A 300 2.09 -9.88 2.60
C ASP A 300 3.40 -9.30 3.20
N ARG A 301 4.44 -10.12 3.28
CA ARG A 301 5.81 -9.76 3.73
C ARG A 301 5.91 -9.18 5.14
N SER A 302 4.83 -9.18 5.92
CA SER A 302 4.84 -8.69 7.31
C SER A 302 5.39 -9.69 8.31
N LYS A 303 5.63 -10.94 7.89
CA LYS A 303 6.04 -12.05 8.75
C LYS A 303 5.07 -12.26 9.93
N GLY A 304 3.78 -12.04 9.66
CA GLY A 304 2.70 -12.21 10.64
C GLY A 304 2.35 -10.95 11.42
N ALA A 305 3.10 -9.85 11.29
CA ALA A 305 2.82 -8.62 12.01
C ALA A 305 1.44 -8.03 11.65
N HIS A 306 0.97 -8.18 10.41
CA HIS A 306 -0.38 -7.75 10.04
C HIS A 306 -1.45 -8.61 10.70
N ASN A 307 -1.37 -9.95 10.55
CA ASN A 307 -2.36 -10.86 11.12
C ASN A 307 -1.84 -12.30 11.26
N TYR A 308 -0.96 -12.52 12.24
CA TYR A 308 -0.35 -13.83 12.51
C TYR A 308 -1.37 -14.97 12.62
N LYS A 309 -2.45 -14.79 13.40
CA LYS A 309 -3.43 -15.87 13.62
C LYS A 309 -4.13 -16.30 12.33
N TYR A 310 -4.45 -15.33 11.47
CA TYR A 310 -5.08 -15.63 10.19
C TYR A 310 -4.10 -16.30 9.23
N ALA A 311 -2.89 -15.76 9.10
CA ALA A 311 -1.83 -16.33 8.27
C ALA A 311 -1.48 -17.77 8.68
N GLU A 312 -1.32 -18.03 9.98
CA GLU A 312 -1.02 -19.35 10.53
C GLU A 312 -2.14 -20.35 10.20
N ALA A 313 -3.41 -19.95 10.35
CA ALA A 313 -4.56 -20.80 10.02
C ALA A 313 -4.64 -21.10 8.52
N LEU A 314 -4.37 -20.11 7.65
CA LEU A 314 -4.34 -20.31 6.20
C LEU A 314 -3.29 -21.35 5.80
N LEU A 315 -2.07 -21.23 6.32
CA LEU A 315 -0.99 -22.17 5.98
C LEU A 315 -1.24 -23.56 6.58
N SER A 316 -1.56 -23.64 7.87
CA SER A 316 -1.74 -24.92 8.59
C SER A 316 -2.85 -25.75 7.96
N ASN A 317 -4.02 -25.15 7.73
CA ASN A 317 -5.14 -25.88 7.13
C ASN A 317 -4.86 -26.27 5.67
N SER A 318 -4.10 -25.46 4.92
CA SER A 318 -3.67 -25.82 3.57
C SER A 318 -2.72 -27.02 3.58
N ILE A 319 -1.77 -27.07 4.52
CA ILE A 319 -0.83 -28.19 4.69
C ILE A 319 -1.57 -29.48 5.03
N GLU A 320 -2.54 -29.41 5.95
CA GLU A 320 -3.34 -30.56 6.39
C GLU A 320 -4.24 -31.14 5.29
N ALA A 321 -4.77 -30.28 4.42
CA ALA A 321 -5.68 -30.69 3.36
C ALA A 321 -4.96 -31.29 2.14
N LEU A 322 -3.65 -31.05 2.00
CA LEU A 322 -2.83 -31.60 0.92
C LEU A 322 -2.16 -32.91 1.36
N PRO A 323 -2.05 -33.91 0.45
CA PRO A 323 -1.43 -35.21 0.74
C PRO A 323 0.04 -35.12 1.17
#